data_AF-A0A8S3FNL1-F1
#
_entry.id   AF-A0A8S3FNL1-F1
#
_cell.length_a   1.000
_cell.length_b   1.000
_cell.length_c   1.000
_cell.angle_alpha   90.00
_cell.angle_beta   90.00
_cell.angle_gamma   90.00
#
_symmetry.space_group_name_H-M   'P 1'
#
loop_
_entity.id
_entity.type
_entity.pdbx_description
1 polymer ?
#
loop_
_entity_poly.entity_id
_entity_poly.type
_entity_poly.pdbx_seq_one_letter_code
_entity_poly.pdbx_strand_id
1 'polypeptide(L)'
;IIKQNLSTCEQYTTCNECSTIPLCHWCSRENRCTATFECEYENQRTNRINMCAYIEQVIPQTITLNVLNIELQVMFNVPLRSDTNEYMCGFTFKNGEQLYRTNASLSHNIVKCFPPILNNMNQAIYNVVLSIEHVKGNVTFGSYSLIFLNCSNFASCSSCTLYSNLCLWNRETVKCIFQQNDRFLLSNNQSL
;
A
#
# COMPACT_ATOMS: atom_id res chain seq x y z
N ILE A 1 -43.14 -22.61 -8.69
CA ILE A 1 -42.01 -21.67 -8.81
C ILE A 1 -41.16 -21.84 -7.54
N ILE A 2 -40.05 -22.57 -7.64
CA ILE A 2 -39.16 -22.78 -6.48
C ILE A 2 -38.19 -21.59 -6.46
N LYS A 3 -38.35 -20.71 -5.47
CA LYS A 3 -37.39 -19.64 -5.18
C LYS A 3 -36.24 -20.30 -4.42
N GLN A 4 -35.33 -20.95 -5.15
CA GLN A 4 -34.14 -21.55 -4.56
C GLN A 4 -33.29 -20.41 -4.00
N ASN A 5 -33.06 -20.44 -2.70
CA ASN A 5 -32.32 -19.43 -1.95
C ASN A 5 -30.88 -19.40 -2.49
N LEU A 6 -30.55 -18.38 -3.27
CA LEU A 6 -29.43 -18.37 -4.23
C LEU A 6 -28.22 -17.55 -3.73
N SER A 7 -28.12 -17.24 -2.44
CA SER A 7 -27.05 -16.39 -1.89
C SER A 7 -26.09 -17.18 -1.00
N THR A 8 -25.45 -18.23 -1.53
CA THR A 8 -24.27 -18.84 -0.87
C THR A 8 -22.99 -18.06 -1.18
N CYS A 9 -23.05 -16.99 -1.97
CA CYS A 9 -21.87 -16.22 -2.37
C CYS A 9 -21.11 -15.63 -1.16
N GLU A 10 -21.81 -15.23 -0.10
CA GLU A 10 -21.20 -14.61 1.09
C GLU A 10 -20.21 -15.53 1.84
N GLN A 11 -20.22 -16.85 1.58
CA GLN A 11 -19.26 -17.79 2.17
C GLN A 11 -17.84 -17.64 1.59
N TYR A 12 -17.70 -17.05 0.40
CA TYR A 12 -16.40 -16.85 -0.26
C TYR A 12 -15.85 -15.48 0.18
N THR A 13 -14.76 -15.51 0.92
CA THR A 13 -14.22 -14.32 1.61
C THR A 13 -13.11 -13.62 0.84
N THR A 14 -12.63 -14.22 -0.26
CA THR A 14 -11.62 -13.63 -1.13
C THR A 14 -12.16 -13.41 -2.54
N CYS A 15 -11.66 -12.36 -3.21
CA CYS A 15 -12.05 -12.08 -4.59
C CYS A 15 -11.71 -13.23 -5.54
N ASN A 16 -10.54 -13.83 -5.36
CA ASN A 16 -10.09 -14.94 -6.19
C ASN A 16 -11.03 -16.14 -6.06
N GLU A 17 -11.42 -16.53 -4.84
CA GLU A 17 -12.41 -17.59 -4.64
C GLU A 17 -13.75 -17.21 -5.28
N CYS A 18 -14.26 -16.00 -4.99
CA CYS A 18 -15.54 -15.52 -5.51
C CYS A 18 -15.61 -15.54 -7.04
N SER A 19 -14.53 -15.13 -7.71
CA SER A 19 -14.47 -15.04 -9.18
C SER A 19 -14.64 -16.39 -9.89
N THR A 20 -14.43 -17.50 -9.18
CA THR A 20 -14.56 -18.85 -9.73
C THR A 20 -15.97 -19.45 -9.61
N ILE A 21 -16.88 -18.76 -8.90
CA ILE A 21 -18.19 -19.31 -8.55
C ILE A 21 -19.27 -18.78 -9.50
N PRO A 22 -20.04 -19.67 -10.17
CA PRO A 22 -21.14 -19.25 -11.04
C PRO A 22 -22.18 -18.40 -10.29
N LEU A 23 -22.66 -17.34 -10.94
CA LEU A 23 -23.69 -16.40 -10.43
C LEU A 23 -23.25 -15.51 -9.25
N CYS A 24 -22.05 -15.72 -8.71
CA CYS A 24 -21.44 -14.84 -7.73
C CYS A 24 -20.60 -13.76 -8.40
N HIS A 25 -20.47 -12.64 -7.71
CA HIS A 25 -19.71 -11.48 -8.16
C HIS A 25 -18.99 -10.84 -6.97
N TRP A 26 -17.75 -10.39 -7.18
CA TRP A 26 -17.00 -9.70 -6.15
C TRP A 26 -17.33 -8.21 -6.19
N CYS A 27 -17.88 -7.68 -5.10
CA CYS A 27 -18.05 -6.25 -4.95
C CYS A 27 -16.72 -5.64 -4.49
N SER A 28 -15.91 -5.14 -5.41
CA SER A 28 -14.57 -4.61 -5.08
C SER A 28 -14.62 -3.48 -4.05
N ARG A 29 -15.63 -2.62 -4.15
CA ARG A 29 -15.83 -1.49 -3.22
C ARG A 29 -16.21 -1.94 -1.81
N GLU A 30 -16.96 -3.03 -1.68
CA GLU A 30 -17.46 -3.56 -0.40
C GLU A 30 -16.61 -4.74 0.12
N ASN A 31 -15.65 -5.20 -0.67
CA ASN A 31 -14.76 -6.33 -0.43
C ASN A 31 -15.49 -7.59 0.06
N ARG A 32 -16.58 -7.94 -0.63
CA ARG A 32 -17.36 -9.13 -0.34
C ARG A 32 -17.89 -9.77 -1.62
N CYS A 33 -18.11 -11.07 -1.55
CA CYS A 33 -18.75 -11.82 -2.62
C CYS A 33 -20.28 -11.79 -2.45
N THR A 34 -21.01 -11.39 -3.48
CA THR A 34 -22.47 -11.28 -3.46
C THR A 34 -23.08 -11.89 -4.72
N ALA A 35 -24.41 -12.02 -4.77
CA ALA A 35 -25.05 -12.39 -6.02
C ALA A 35 -24.92 -11.24 -7.05
N THR A 36 -24.88 -11.59 -8.34
CA THR A 36 -24.57 -10.67 -9.46
C THR A 36 -25.33 -9.33 -9.46
N PHE A 37 -26.52 -9.26 -8.85
CA PHE A 37 -27.39 -8.06 -8.88
C PHE A 37 -27.44 -7.29 -7.54
N GLU A 38 -26.67 -7.69 -6.53
CA GLU A 38 -26.76 -7.13 -5.16
C GLU A 38 -25.69 -6.08 -4.86
N CYS A 39 -24.75 -5.83 -5.77
CA CYS A 39 -23.77 -4.75 -5.64
C CYS A 39 -24.42 -3.40 -5.96
N GLU A 40 -24.58 -2.52 -4.97
CA GLU A 40 -25.29 -1.23 -5.14
C GLU A 40 -24.66 -0.31 -6.20
N TYR A 41 -23.36 -0.46 -6.50
CA TYR A 41 -22.61 0.49 -7.32
C TYR A 41 -21.91 -0.09 -8.57
N GLU A 42 -21.87 -1.40 -8.78
CA GLU A 42 -21.22 -2.00 -9.97
C GLU A 42 -22.16 -2.23 -11.17
N ASN A 43 -23.38 -1.68 -11.13
CA ASN A 43 -24.35 -1.73 -12.23
C ASN A 43 -23.91 -1.00 -13.52
N GLN A 44 -22.72 -0.41 -13.57
CA GLN A 44 -22.15 0.16 -14.78
C GLN A 44 -21.11 -0.79 -15.37
N ARG A 45 -21.57 -1.72 -16.24
CA ARG A 45 -20.89 -2.38 -17.38
C ARG A 45 -19.34 -2.34 -17.44
N THR A 46 -18.64 -2.53 -16.33
CA THR A 46 -17.18 -2.46 -16.28
C THR A 46 -16.68 -3.89 -16.29
N ASN A 47 -16.08 -4.22 -17.42
CA ASN A 47 -15.48 -5.49 -17.81
C ASN A 47 -15.22 -6.48 -16.67
N ARG A 48 -15.72 -7.70 -16.86
CA ARG A 48 -15.44 -8.93 -16.08
C ARG A 48 -13.95 -9.26 -15.85
N ILE A 49 -13.04 -8.45 -16.39
CA ILE A 49 -11.59 -8.70 -16.46
C ILE A 49 -10.84 -8.10 -15.26
N ASN A 50 -11.43 -7.15 -14.51
CA ASN A 50 -10.79 -6.50 -13.36
C ASN A 50 -11.66 -6.56 -12.08
N MET A 51 -12.11 -7.76 -11.70
CA MET A 51 -13.04 -7.90 -10.55
C MET A 51 -12.39 -7.67 -9.19
N CYS A 52 -11.07 -7.84 -9.05
CA CYS A 52 -10.38 -7.75 -7.76
C CYS A 52 -9.59 -6.46 -7.63
N ALA A 53 -9.78 -5.77 -6.49
CA ALA A 53 -8.90 -4.68 -6.09
C ALA A 53 -7.48 -5.22 -5.86
N TYR A 54 -6.50 -4.52 -6.40
CA TYR A 54 -5.08 -4.71 -6.09
C TYR A 54 -4.37 -3.35 -6.14
N ILE A 55 -3.24 -3.27 -5.41
CA ILE A 55 -2.39 -2.09 -5.44
C ILE A 55 -1.66 -2.06 -6.78
N GLU A 56 -2.02 -1.11 -7.63
CA GLU A 56 -1.39 -0.91 -8.94
C GLU A 56 -0.05 -0.19 -8.80
N GLN A 57 0.01 0.81 -7.91
CA GLN A 57 1.22 1.61 -7.73
C GLN A 57 1.34 2.13 -6.30
N VAL A 58 2.57 2.22 -5.81
CA VAL A 58 2.93 2.95 -4.59
C VAL A 58 4.05 3.93 -4.90
N ILE A 59 3.90 5.19 -4.48
CA ILE A 59 4.90 6.23 -4.64
C ILE A 59 5.17 6.89 -3.28
N PRO A 60 6.44 7.01 -2.84
CA PRO A 60 7.63 6.35 -3.38
C PRO A 60 7.67 4.83 -3.04
N GLN A 61 8.37 4.05 -3.87
CA GLN A 61 8.56 2.60 -3.66
C GLN A 61 9.69 2.27 -2.66
N THR A 62 10.59 3.22 -2.42
CA THR A 62 11.71 3.11 -1.49
C THR A 62 11.75 4.34 -0.63
N ILE A 63 11.87 4.15 0.68
CA ILE A 63 11.95 5.25 1.64
C ILE A 63 13.16 5.11 2.55
N THR A 64 13.56 6.22 3.15
CA THR A 64 14.61 6.27 4.16
C THR A 64 14.00 6.45 5.54
N LEU A 65 14.54 5.74 6.53
CA LEU A 65 14.11 5.86 7.93
C LEU A 65 14.46 7.22 8.56
N ASN A 66 15.36 7.99 7.94
CA ASN A 66 15.78 9.29 8.46
C ASN A 66 14.76 10.40 8.22
N VAL A 67 13.80 10.21 7.30
CA VAL A 67 12.79 11.22 6.97
C VAL A 67 11.52 10.94 7.76
N LEU A 68 11.12 11.91 8.58
CA LEU A 68 9.86 11.87 9.29
C LEU A 68 8.72 12.28 8.36
N ASN A 69 7.51 11.75 8.61
CA ASN A 69 6.26 12.15 7.93
C ASN A 69 6.27 11.92 6.41
N ILE A 70 6.94 10.87 5.92
CA ILE A 70 6.84 10.48 4.51
C ILE A 70 5.39 10.07 4.21
N GLU A 71 4.82 10.66 3.16
CA GLU A 71 3.53 10.24 2.61
C GLU A 71 3.78 9.19 1.51
N LEU A 72 3.16 8.02 1.65
CA LEU A 72 3.05 7.03 0.58
C LEU A 72 1.69 7.22 -0.11
N GLN A 73 1.71 7.40 -1.42
CA GLN A 73 0.53 7.43 -2.27
C GLN A 73 0.31 6.05 -2.87
N VAL A 74 -0.82 5.43 -2.54
CA VAL A 74 -1.18 4.07 -2.94
C VAL A 74 -2.38 4.16 -3.90
N MET A 75 -2.18 3.70 -5.12
CA MET A 75 -3.17 3.69 -6.18
C MET A 75 -3.67 2.26 -6.41
N PHE A 76 -4.99 2.13 -6.55
CA PHE A 76 -5.66 0.87 -6.85
C PHE A 76 -6.15 0.87 -8.30
N ASN A 77 -6.18 -0.33 -8.89
CA ASN A 77 -6.77 -0.56 -10.21
C ASN A 77 -8.28 -0.23 -10.27
N VAL A 78 -8.95 -0.20 -9.11
CA VAL A 78 -10.35 0.17 -8.94
C VAL A 78 -10.51 1.15 -7.77
N PRO A 79 -11.47 2.09 -7.83
CA PRO A 79 -11.73 3.02 -6.72
C PRO A 79 -12.16 2.30 -5.44
N LEU A 80 -11.52 2.62 -4.31
CA LEU A 80 -12.01 2.21 -2.99
C LEU A 80 -13.16 3.11 -2.51
N ARG A 81 -13.93 2.66 -1.51
CA ARG A 81 -15.01 3.46 -0.92
C ARG A 81 -14.41 4.72 -0.28
N SER A 82 -15.09 5.85 -0.45
CA SER A 82 -14.56 7.16 -0.08
C SER A 82 -14.52 7.46 1.42
N ASP A 83 -15.03 6.56 2.26
CA ASP A 83 -15.10 6.77 3.70
C ASP A 83 -13.72 6.50 4.32
N THR A 84 -12.92 7.56 4.46
CA THR A 84 -11.52 7.51 4.90
C THR A 84 -11.31 6.83 6.25
N ASN A 85 -12.33 6.87 7.12
CA ASN A 85 -12.26 6.35 8.49
C ASN A 85 -12.40 4.82 8.55
N GLU A 86 -12.53 4.17 7.40
CA GLU A 86 -12.70 2.74 7.29
C GLU A 86 -11.44 1.99 6.90
N TYR A 87 -10.33 2.68 6.60
CA TYR A 87 -9.10 2.06 6.12
C TYR A 87 -7.89 2.32 7.03
N MET A 88 -7.01 1.33 7.12
CA MET A 88 -5.70 1.42 7.76
C MET A 88 -4.60 0.93 6.83
N CYS A 89 -3.41 1.47 7.03
CA CYS A 89 -2.20 1.00 6.38
C CYS A 89 -1.44 0.07 7.34
N GLY A 90 -1.30 -1.20 6.96
CA GLY A 90 -0.49 -2.17 7.68
C GLY A 90 0.92 -2.22 7.12
N PHE A 91 1.93 -2.21 7.99
CA PHE A 91 3.34 -2.31 7.64
C PHE A 91 3.94 -3.53 8.35
N THR A 92 4.21 -4.58 7.58
CA THR A 92 4.75 -5.83 8.10
C THR A 92 6.24 -5.93 7.81
N PHE A 93 7.07 -6.00 8.85
CA PHE A 93 8.53 -6.16 8.79
C PHE A 93 8.91 -7.62 9.06
N LYS A 94 10.03 -8.08 8.47
CA LYS A 94 10.71 -9.40 8.68
C LYS A 94 9.76 -10.59 8.94
N ASN A 95 9.59 -11.48 7.96
CA ASN A 95 8.88 -12.77 8.12
C ASN A 95 7.49 -12.70 8.82
N GLY A 96 6.85 -11.53 8.94
CA GLY A 96 5.58 -11.37 9.63
C GLY A 96 5.66 -11.01 11.13
N GLU A 97 6.85 -10.83 11.70
CA GLU A 97 7.00 -10.73 13.16
C GLU A 97 6.54 -9.38 13.74
N GLN A 98 6.61 -8.30 12.97
CA GLN A 98 6.26 -6.98 13.46
C GLN A 98 5.32 -6.27 12.50
N LEU A 99 4.08 -6.08 12.94
CA LEU A 99 3.03 -5.38 12.22
C LEU A 99 2.74 -4.04 12.91
N TYR A 100 2.85 -2.96 12.15
CA TYR A 100 2.37 -1.64 12.56
C TYR A 100 1.15 -1.25 11.75
N ARG A 101 0.20 -0.57 12.38
CA ARG A 101 -0.96 -0.01 11.69
C ARG A 101 -1.00 1.49 11.89
N THR A 102 -1.23 2.21 10.81
CA THR A 102 -1.45 3.66 10.84
C THR A 102 -2.76 3.99 10.12
N ASN A 103 -3.37 5.11 10.48
CA ASN A 103 -4.59 5.56 9.80
C ASN A 103 -4.29 5.85 8.33
N ALA A 104 -5.18 5.40 7.45
CA ALA A 104 -5.16 5.79 6.07
C ALA A 104 -5.99 7.06 5.88
N SER A 105 -5.66 7.88 4.88
CA SER A 105 -6.57 8.91 4.38
C SER A 105 -6.79 8.71 2.88
N LEU A 106 -8.02 8.88 2.40
CA LEU A 106 -8.33 8.76 0.97
C LEU A 106 -8.50 10.15 0.38
N SER A 107 -7.84 10.42 -0.73
CA SER A 107 -8.03 11.63 -1.53
C SER A 107 -8.03 11.26 -3.00
N HIS A 108 -9.11 11.55 -3.73
CA HIS A 108 -9.20 11.35 -5.19
C HIS A 108 -8.74 9.95 -5.67
N ASN A 109 -9.22 8.87 -5.02
CA ASN A 109 -8.83 7.46 -5.27
C ASN A 109 -7.39 7.08 -4.91
N ILE A 110 -6.66 7.96 -4.24
CA ILE A 110 -5.33 7.68 -3.71
C ILE A 110 -5.46 7.45 -2.21
N VAL A 111 -5.02 6.29 -1.74
CA VAL A 111 -4.86 6.01 -0.31
C VAL A 111 -3.50 6.55 0.12
N LYS A 112 -3.51 7.49 1.06
CA LYS A 112 -2.33 8.07 1.67
C LYS A 112 -2.01 7.34 2.96
N CYS A 113 -0.82 6.77 3.02
CA CYS A 113 -0.29 6.06 4.16
C CYS A 113 0.93 6.79 4.73
N PHE A 114 1.02 6.85 6.05
CA PHE A 114 2.17 7.40 6.75
C PHE A 114 2.88 6.26 7.48
N PRO A 115 4.11 5.89 7.09
CA PRO A 115 4.87 4.87 7.78
C PRO A 115 5.08 5.20 9.26
N PRO A 116 5.12 4.20 10.15
CA PRO A 116 5.43 4.42 11.55
C PRO A 116 6.85 4.98 11.72
N ILE A 117 7.08 5.71 12.81
CA ILE A 117 8.42 6.09 13.24
C ILE A 117 9.08 4.84 13.82
N LEU A 118 10.19 4.40 13.22
CA LEU A 118 10.89 3.19 13.61
C LEU A 118 12.19 3.54 14.34
N ASN A 119 12.25 3.17 15.62
CA ASN A 119 13.45 3.29 16.43
C ASN A 119 14.20 1.95 16.46
N ASN A 120 15.52 1.99 16.70
CA ASN A 120 16.36 0.80 16.91
C ASN A 120 16.45 -0.14 15.70
N MET A 121 16.50 0.44 14.50
CA MET A 121 16.65 -0.31 13.25
C MET A 121 18.13 -0.54 12.92
N ASN A 122 18.59 -1.78 13.07
CA ASN A 122 20.01 -2.16 12.99
C ASN A 122 20.46 -2.72 11.63
N GLN A 123 19.57 -2.84 10.63
CA GLN A 123 19.90 -3.33 9.29
C GLN A 123 19.89 -2.17 8.29
N ALA A 124 20.66 -2.28 7.21
CA ALA A 124 20.69 -1.26 6.16
C ALA A 124 19.42 -1.28 5.29
N ILE A 125 18.83 -2.47 5.09
CA ILE A 125 17.70 -2.71 4.19
C ILE A 125 16.64 -3.50 4.93
N TYR A 126 15.40 -3.04 4.84
CA TYR A 126 14.22 -3.72 5.35
C TYR A 126 13.22 -3.92 4.22
N ASN A 127 12.86 -5.18 3.97
CA ASN A 127 11.71 -5.52 3.13
C ASN A 127 10.45 -5.40 3.98
N VAL A 128 9.51 -4.59 3.52
CA VAL A 128 8.27 -4.27 4.22
C VAL A 128 7.11 -4.61 3.31
N VAL A 129 6.10 -5.32 3.83
CA VAL A 129 4.84 -5.49 3.11
C VAL A 129 3.86 -4.42 3.61
N LEU A 130 3.47 -3.52 2.71
CA LEU A 130 2.36 -2.59 2.92
C LEU A 130 1.06 -3.31 2.59
N SER A 131 0.07 -3.26 3.48
CA SER A 131 -1.31 -3.72 3.26
C SER A 131 -2.29 -2.57 3.45
N ILE A 132 -3.38 -2.56 2.68
CA ILE A 132 -4.54 -1.71 2.97
C ILE A 132 -5.65 -2.57 3.56
N GLU A 133 -6.02 -2.27 4.80
CA GLU A 133 -6.92 -3.07 5.64
C GLU A 133 -8.19 -2.28 5.99
N HIS A 134 -9.32 -2.95 6.14
CA HIS A 134 -10.52 -2.33 6.72
C HIS A 134 -10.41 -2.24 8.25
N VAL A 135 -10.88 -1.15 8.86
CA VAL A 135 -10.85 -0.96 10.32
C VAL A 135 -11.71 -1.98 11.07
N LYS A 136 -12.85 -2.39 10.49
CA LYS A 136 -13.85 -3.24 11.16
C LYS A 136 -13.79 -4.72 10.76
N GLY A 137 -12.79 -5.14 9.98
CA GLY A 137 -12.70 -6.52 9.51
C GLY A 137 -11.27 -7.02 9.35
N ASN A 138 -11.10 -8.35 9.32
CA ASN A 138 -9.84 -9.01 8.96
C ASN A 138 -9.61 -9.00 7.43
N VAL A 139 -9.92 -7.87 6.80
CA VAL A 139 -10.07 -7.77 5.35
C VAL A 139 -8.94 -6.92 4.79
N THR A 140 -8.14 -7.51 3.90
CA THR A 140 -7.06 -6.84 3.18
C THR A 140 -7.47 -6.62 1.72
N PHE A 141 -7.47 -5.37 1.26
CA PHE A 141 -7.82 -4.98 -0.11
C PHE A 141 -6.67 -5.19 -1.09
N GLY A 142 -5.43 -5.14 -0.61
CA GLY A 142 -4.25 -5.35 -1.43
C GLY A 142 -2.97 -5.16 -0.63
N SER A 143 -1.89 -5.71 -1.17
CA SER A 143 -0.57 -5.65 -0.55
C SER A 143 0.51 -5.30 -1.57
N TYR A 144 1.59 -4.65 -1.10
CA TYR A 144 2.70 -4.18 -1.93
C TYR A 144 4.04 -4.30 -1.18
N SER A 145 5.10 -4.72 -1.87
CA SER A 145 6.44 -4.82 -1.28
C SER A 145 7.21 -3.50 -1.38
N LEU A 146 7.60 -2.95 -0.24
CA LEU A 146 8.39 -1.73 -0.09
C LEU A 146 9.78 -2.03 0.45
N ILE A 147 10.71 -1.10 0.19
CA ILE A 147 12.04 -1.12 0.77
C ILE A 147 12.20 0.10 1.70
N PHE A 148 12.55 -0.16 2.95
CA PHE A 148 12.94 0.88 3.90
C PHE A 148 14.46 0.82 4.09
N LEU A 149 15.13 1.95 3.92
CA LEU A 149 16.58 2.09 3.99
C LEU A 149 17.01 2.78 5.28
N ASN A 150 18.03 2.24 5.93
CA ASN A 150 18.81 2.93 6.94
C ASN A 150 20.20 3.21 6.38
N CYS A 151 20.39 4.40 5.80
CA CYS A 151 21.64 4.75 5.13
C CYS A 151 22.84 4.58 6.08
N SER A 152 22.71 4.97 7.35
CA SER A 152 23.77 4.90 8.37
C SER A 152 24.30 3.50 8.64
N ASN A 153 23.57 2.45 8.23
CA ASN A 153 23.93 1.06 8.47
C ASN A 153 24.59 0.38 7.27
N PHE A 154 24.78 1.07 6.14
CA PHE A 154 25.63 0.57 5.06
C PHE A 154 27.10 0.63 5.45
N ALA A 155 27.76 -0.54 5.43
CA ALA A 155 29.15 -0.68 5.85
C ALA A 155 30.18 -0.34 4.74
N SER A 156 29.75 -0.24 3.48
CA SER A 156 30.66 0.00 2.36
C SER A 156 30.16 1.10 1.42
N CYS A 157 31.11 1.79 0.79
CA CYS A 157 30.82 2.74 -0.28
C CYS A 157 29.99 2.08 -1.40
N SER A 158 30.40 0.88 -1.85
CA SER A 158 29.70 0.15 -2.91
C SER A 158 28.22 -0.07 -2.61
N SER A 159 27.89 -0.56 -1.40
CA SER A 159 26.50 -0.81 -0.99
C SER A 159 25.70 0.48 -0.79
N CYS A 160 26.31 1.51 -0.21
CA CYS A 160 25.70 2.83 -0.04
C CYS A 160 25.31 3.46 -1.40
N THR A 161 26.21 3.39 -2.38
CA THR A 161 26.00 4.06 -3.69
C THR A 161 24.97 3.39 -4.58
N LEU A 162 24.55 2.15 -4.29
CA LEU A 162 23.42 1.50 -4.98
C LEU A 162 22.11 2.30 -4.81
N TYR A 163 22.00 3.06 -3.72
CA TYR A 163 20.86 3.91 -3.41
C TYR A 163 21.24 5.40 -3.45
N SER A 164 22.08 5.80 -4.41
CA SER A 164 22.62 7.17 -4.54
C SER A 164 21.57 8.29 -4.66
N ASN A 165 20.32 7.93 -4.96
CA ASN A 165 19.20 8.87 -4.95
C ASN A 165 18.68 9.19 -3.53
N LEU A 166 19.01 8.39 -2.52
CA LEU A 166 18.56 8.54 -1.13
C LEU A 166 19.70 8.53 -0.10
N CYS A 167 20.82 7.91 -0.43
CA CYS A 167 21.99 7.79 0.44
C CYS A 167 23.24 8.34 -0.23
N LEU A 168 24.16 8.90 0.56
CA LEU A 168 25.44 9.46 0.12
C LEU A 168 26.58 8.86 0.93
N TRP A 169 27.66 8.46 0.27
CA TRP A 169 28.88 8.03 0.97
C TRP A 169 29.77 9.24 1.30
N ASN A 170 29.92 9.55 2.59
CA ASN A 170 30.84 10.56 3.06
C ASN A 170 32.25 9.97 3.20
N ARG A 171 33.18 10.46 2.37
CA ARG A 171 34.57 9.96 2.31
C ARG A 171 35.39 10.34 3.53
N GLU A 172 35.12 11.49 4.15
CA GLU A 172 35.87 11.99 5.30
C GLU A 172 35.54 11.18 6.56
N THR A 173 34.25 10.89 6.77
CA THR A 173 33.79 10.12 7.93
C THR A 173 33.78 8.61 7.69
N VAL A 174 34.01 8.18 6.43
CA VAL A 174 33.95 6.77 5.99
C VAL A 174 32.61 6.14 6.37
N LYS A 175 31.53 6.92 6.22
CA LYS A 175 30.16 6.52 6.59
C LYS A 175 29.18 6.84 5.48
N CYS A 176 28.17 6.01 5.33
CA CYS A 176 27.00 6.30 4.52
C CYS A 176 26.03 7.17 5.32
N ILE A 177 25.49 8.22 4.72
CA ILE A 177 24.54 9.15 5.32
C ILE A 177 23.31 9.29 4.44
N PHE A 178 22.20 9.74 5.02
CA PHE A 178 21.02 10.11 4.26
C PHE A 178 21.30 11.36 3.41
N GLN A 179 20.88 11.33 2.14
CA GLN A 179 20.95 12.47 1.22
C GLN A 179 19.59 13.16 1.18
N GLN A 180 19.49 14.33 1.81
CA GLN A 180 18.34 15.21 1.65
C GLN A 180 18.38 15.80 0.24
N ASN A 181 17.59 15.26 -0.68
CA ASN A 181 17.47 15.83 -2.02
C ASN A 181 16.70 17.15 -1.96
N ASP A 182 17.41 18.27 -1.87
CA ASP A 182 16.85 19.62 -2.04
C ASP A 182 16.32 19.88 -3.47
N ARG A 183 16.44 18.92 -4.40
CA ARG A 183 15.91 19.05 -5.76
C ARG A 183 14.38 19.13 -5.85
N PHE A 184 13.64 18.87 -4.77
CA PHE A 184 12.20 19.14 -4.71
C PHE A 184 11.86 20.56 -4.24
N LEU A 185 12.83 21.35 -3.74
CA LEU A 185 12.60 22.73 -3.29
C LEU A 185 12.90 23.79 -4.35
N LEU A 186 13.48 23.41 -5.49
CA LEU A 186 13.89 24.36 -6.54
C LEU A 186 12.99 24.36 -7.80
N SER A 187 11.91 23.57 -7.85
CA SER A 187 10.95 23.63 -8.97
C SER A 187 9.78 24.61 -8.75
N ASN A 188 9.68 25.27 -7.58
CA ASN A 188 8.59 26.20 -7.28
C ASN A 188 9.01 27.69 -7.22
N ASN A 189 10.24 28.04 -7.59
CA ASN A 189 10.70 29.44 -7.64
C ASN A 189 11.23 29.85 -9.02
N GLN A 190 10.51 29.48 -10.07
CA GLN A 190 10.57 30.18 -11.36
C GLN A 190 9.17 30.33 -11.94
N SER A 191 8.41 31.30 -11.42
CA SER A 191 7.51 32.18 -12.20
C SER A 191 6.57 32.95 -11.27
N LEU A 192 6.93 34.22 -10.99
CA LEU A 192 6.05 35.40 -11.01
C LEU A 192 6.93 36.66 -10.84
#